data_AF-A0AAV3XCD8-F1
#
_entry.id   AF-A0AAV3XCD8-F1
#
_cell.length_a   1.000
_cell.length_b   1.000
_cell.length_c   1.000
_cell.angle_alpha   90.00
_cell.angle_beta   90.00
_cell.angle_gamma   90.00
#
_symmetry.space_group_name_H-M   'P 1'
#
loop_
_entity.id
_entity.type
_entity.pdbx_description
1 polymer ?
#
loop_
_entity_poly.entity_id
_entity_poly.type
_entity_poly.pdbx_seq_one_letter_code
_entity_poly.pdbx_strand_id
1 'polypeptide(L)'
;MMSKQERAREWVNNYAITGTGIVVAAIVPGSTSVALMAIEATMCFHIGRIYRGDDFSMKEAGAIAASVGLAAVAGQIVALEALTLVPWAGWAAKGAIAGGIIKALGEAIISYYENKDAQFSPTSTVTFKTQTIEIVEIKPPK
;
A
#
# COMPACT_ATOMS: atom_id res chain seq x y z
N MET A 1 9.56 -14.56 -20.06
CA MET A 1 9.84 -14.02 -18.71
C MET A 1 8.60 -13.27 -18.27
N MET A 2 8.08 -13.54 -17.08
CA MET A 2 6.90 -12.86 -16.55
C MET A 2 7.26 -11.41 -16.19
N SER A 3 6.40 -10.46 -16.55
CA SER A 3 6.59 -9.04 -16.20
C SER A 3 6.47 -8.82 -14.68
N LYS A 4 6.99 -7.70 -14.18
CA LYS A 4 6.85 -7.32 -12.76
C LYS A 4 5.37 -7.21 -12.35
N GLN A 5 4.54 -6.67 -13.24
CA GLN A 5 3.10 -6.55 -13.04
C GLN A 5 2.43 -7.91 -12.88
N GLU A 6 2.68 -8.84 -13.81
CA GLU A 6 2.10 -10.17 -13.76
C GLU A 6 2.55 -10.90 -12.49
N ARG A 7 3.84 -10.83 -12.11
CA ARG A 7 4.36 -11.42 -10.87
C ARG A 7 3.69 -10.83 -9.62
N ALA A 8 3.48 -9.51 -9.59
CA ALA A 8 2.81 -8.86 -8.48
C ALA A 8 1.33 -9.25 -8.41
N ARG A 9 0.63 -9.32 -9.54
CA ARG A 9 -0.77 -9.79 -9.61
C ARG A 9 -0.93 -11.25 -9.19
N GLU A 10 -0.02 -12.11 -9.62
CA GLU A 10 0.01 -13.51 -9.19
C GLU A 10 0.20 -13.59 -7.68
N TRP A 11 1.16 -12.83 -7.12
CA TRP A 11 1.38 -12.78 -5.69
C TRP A 11 0.13 -12.28 -4.93
N VAL A 12 -0.52 -11.21 -5.39
CA VAL A 12 -1.77 -10.68 -4.82
C VAL A 12 -2.89 -11.71 -4.87
N ASN A 13 -3.06 -12.40 -6.00
CA ASN A 13 -4.12 -13.42 -6.16
C ASN A 13 -3.91 -14.59 -5.20
N ASN A 14 -2.66 -15.03 -5.01
CA ASN A 14 -2.33 -16.08 -4.05
C ASN A 14 -2.52 -15.60 -2.60
N TYR A 15 -2.10 -14.36 -2.31
CA TYR A 15 -2.24 -13.76 -0.99
C TYR A 15 -3.70 -13.44 -0.63
N ALA A 16 -4.57 -13.21 -1.61
CA ALA A 16 -5.98 -12.89 -1.40
C ALA A 16 -6.70 -13.96 -0.57
N ILE A 17 -6.35 -15.24 -0.74
CA ILE A 17 -6.93 -16.33 0.05
C ILE A 17 -6.53 -16.18 1.52
N THR A 18 -5.22 -16.05 1.80
CA THR A 18 -4.69 -15.90 3.15
C THR A 18 -5.20 -14.63 3.82
N GLY A 19 -5.12 -13.49 3.15
CA GLY A 19 -5.61 -12.21 3.66
C GLY A 19 -7.12 -12.24 3.95
N THR A 20 -7.91 -12.91 3.10
CA THR A 20 -9.36 -13.07 3.34
C THR A 20 -9.60 -13.87 4.61
N GLY A 21 -8.85 -14.97 4.81
CA GLY A 21 -8.93 -15.77 6.03
C GLY A 21 -8.63 -14.95 7.29
N ILE A 22 -7.61 -14.10 7.25
CA ILE A 22 -7.27 -13.19 8.36
C ILE A 22 -8.43 -12.24 8.68
N VAL A 23 -9.03 -11.62 7.66
CA VAL A 23 -10.16 -10.70 7.85
C VAL A 23 -11.40 -11.42 8.40
N VAL A 24 -11.72 -12.61 7.88
CA VAL A 24 -12.86 -13.41 8.37
C VAL A 24 -12.65 -13.83 9.83
N ALA A 25 -11.42 -14.18 10.22
CA ALA A 25 -11.07 -14.52 11.59
C ALA A 25 -11.08 -13.32 12.56
N ALA A 26 -11.06 -12.09 12.05
CA ALA A 26 -11.13 -10.87 12.83
C ALA A 26 -12.58 -10.62 13.33
N ILE A 27 -12.98 -11.33 14.40
CA ILE A 27 -14.34 -11.29 14.96
C ILE A 27 -14.53 -10.23 16.05
N VAL A 28 -13.44 -9.69 16.59
CA VAL A 28 -13.47 -8.67 17.65
C VAL A 28 -13.73 -7.30 17.01
N PRO A 29 -14.64 -6.48 17.56
CA PRO A 29 -14.88 -5.13 17.04
C PRO A 29 -13.58 -4.32 16.88
N GLY A 30 -13.39 -3.75 15.70
CA GLY A 30 -12.20 -2.95 15.34
C GLY A 30 -10.98 -3.80 14.93
N SER A 31 -11.00 -5.12 15.14
CA SER A 31 -9.91 -6.00 14.69
C SER A 31 -9.86 -6.14 13.16
N THR A 32 -10.96 -5.90 12.44
CA THR A 32 -10.97 -5.93 10.97
C THR A 32 -10.10 -4.82 10.39
N SER A 33 -10.19 -3.63 10.97
CA SER A 33 -9.38 -2.47 10.56
C SER A 33 -7.89 -2.77 10.73
N VAL A 34 -7.50 -3.31 11.88
CA VAL A 34 -6.11 -3.67 12.19
C VAL A 34 -5.61 -4.77 11.24
N ALA A 35 -6.45 -5.79 10.98
CA ALA A 35 -6.13 -6.85 10.04
C ALA A 35 -5.90 -6.30 8.62
N LEU A 36 -6.77 -5.42 8.14
CA LEU A 36 -6.65 -4.82 6.81
C LEU A 36 -5.41 -3.92 6.70
N MET A 37 -5.06 -3.17 7.75
CA MET A 37 -3.82 -2.38 7.79
C MET A 37 -2.58 -3.28 7.69
N ALA A 38 -2.56 -4.39 8.44
CA ALA A 38 -1.45 -5.33 8.38
C ALA A 38 -1.34 -6.00 7.01
N ILE A 39 -2.47 -6.34 6.40
CA ILE A 39 -2.54 -6.88 5.04
C ILE A 39 -2.00 -5.86 4.03
N GLU A 40 -2.46 -4.60 4.08
CA GLU A 40 -1.98 -3.52 3.21
C GLU A 40 -0.46 -3.33 3.33
N ALA A 41 0.06 -3.24 4.55
CA ALA A 41 1.50 -3.09 4.79
C ALA A 41 2.30 -4.27 4.20
N THR A 42 1.80 -5.50 4.38
CA THR A 42 2.39 -6.71 3.82
C THR A 42 2.38 -6.68 2.28
N MET A 43 1.27 -6.26 1.68
CA MET A 43 1.17 -6.11 0.22
C MET A 43 2.14 -5.05 -0.30
N CYS A 44 2.19 -3.87 0.33
CA CYS A 44 3.13 -2.81 -0.01
C CYS A 44 4.58 -3.30 0.03
N PHE A 45 4.93 -4.13 1.02
CA PHE A 45 6.27 -4.69 1.14
C PHE A 45 6.59 -5.69 0.03
N HIS A 46 5.78 -6.73 -0.14
CA HIS A 46 6.07 -7.79 -1.10
C HIS A 46 5.99 -7.30 -2.55
N ILE A 47 4.98 -6.49 -2.88
CA ILE A 47 4.88 -5.86 -4.20
C ILE A 47 6.06 -4.90 -4.40
N GLY A 48 6.40 -4.10 -3.38
CA GLY A 48 7.55 -3.20 -3.44
C GLY A 48 8.86 -3.94 -3.72
N ARG A 49 9.09 -5.11 -3.14
CA ARG A 49 10.26 -5.96 -3.45
C ARG A 49 10.26 -6.48 -4.89
N ILE A 50 9.09 -6.80 -5.45
CA ILE A 50 8.98 -7.22 -6.86
C ILE A 50 9.39 -6.08 -7.81
N TYR A 51 9.01 -4.84 -7.48
CA TYR A 51 9.30 -3.67 -8.33
C TYR A 51 10.69 -3.09 -8.09
N ARG A 52 11.10 -2.92 -6.83
CA ARG A 52 12.32 -2.20 -6.42
C ARG A 52 13.49 -3.10 -6.04
N GLY A 53 13.29 -4.40 -5.90
CA GLY A 53 14.32 -5.37 -5.53
C GLY A 53 14.41 -5.64 -4.03
N ASP A 54 15.40 -6.44 -3.65
CA ASP A 54 15.49 -7.06 -2.33
C ASP A 54 15.89 -6.10 -1.19
N ASP A 55 16.41 -4.92 -1.51
CA ASP A 55 16.77 -3.89 -0.54
C ASP A 55 15.56 -3.08 -0.05
N PHE A 56 14.39 -3.28 -0.67
CA PHE A 56 13.17 -2.59 -0.28
C PHE A 56 12.74 -2.98 1.14
N SER A 57 12.60 -1.98 2.00
CA SER A 57 12.40 -2.16 3.44
C SER A 57 10.94 -2.07 3.87
N MET A 58 10.61 -2.69 5.02
CA MET A 58 9.30 -2.55 5.66
C MET A 58 8.97 -1.10 6.03
N LYS A 59 9.98 -0.28 6.32
CA LYS A 59 9.79 1.15 6.63
C LYS A 59 9.25 1.91 5.43
N GLU A 60 9.83 1.68 4.25
CA GLU A 60 9.35 2.28 3.01
C GLU A 60 7.97 1.76 2.62
N ALA A 61 7.72 0.45 2.79
CA ALA A 61 6.42 -0.15 2.60
C ALA A 61 5.34 0.49 3.46
N GLY A 62 5.63 0.73 4.75
CA GLY A 62 4.72 1.39 5.69
C GLY A 62 4.41 2.83 5.30
N ALA A 63 5.40 3.58 4.82
CA ALA A 63 5.18 4.94 4.31
C ALA A 63 4.24 4.95 3.08
N ILE A 64 4.35 3.94 2.22
CA ILE A 64 3.47 3.79 1.05
C ILE A 64 2.07 3.36 1.48
N ALA A 65 1.93 2.39 2.38
CA ALA A 65 0.65 1.97 2.93
C ALA A 65 -0.12 3.14 3.57
N ALA A 66 0.57 4.04 4.28
CA ALA A 66 -0.06 5.25 4.80
C ALA A 66 -0.63 6.18 3.71
N SER A 67 -0.19 6.05 2.46
CA SER A 67 -0.58 6.91 1.34
C SER A 67 -1.55 6.28 0.34
N VAL A 68 -1.68 4.94 0.28
CA VAL A 68 -2.29 4.26 -0.88
C VAL A 68 -3.72 3.74 -0.64
N GLY A 69 -4.09 3.20 0.53
CA GLY A 69 -5.24 2.27 0.52
C GLY A 69 -6.32 2.43 1.57
N LEU A 70 -6.00 2.58 2.86
CA LEU A 70 -7.03 2.33 3.87
C LEU A 70 -8.21 3.32 3.86
N ALA A 71 -7.96 4.59 3.49
CA ALA A 71 -9.00 5.60 3.40
C ALA A 71 -10.06 5.27 2.33
N ALA A 72 -9.65 4.62 1.22
CA ALA A 72 -10.55 4.28 0.12
C ALA A 72 -11.56 3.19 0.49
N VAL A 73 -11.26 2.37 1.50
CA VAL A 73 -12.09 1.23 1.92
C VAL A 73 -12.73 1.45 3.30
N ALA A 74 -12.68 2.67 3.85
CA ALA A 74 -13.18 2.98 5.19
C ALA A 74 -14.67 2.62 5.37
N GLY A 75 -15.51 2.87 4.36
CA GLY A 75 -16.93 2.47 4.40
C GLY A 75 -17.13 0.95 4.39
N GLN A 76 -16.27 0.23 3.69
CA GLN A 76 -16.32 -1.24 3.64
C GLN A 76 -15.86 -1.85 4.97
N ILE A 77 -14.92 -1.23 5.67
CA ILE A 77 -14.50 -1.64 7.02
C ILE A 77 -15.71 -1.66 7.97
N VAL A 78 -16.54 -0.61 7.95
CA VAL A 78 -17.76 -0.55 8.78
C VAL A 78 -18.73 -1.67 8.41
N ALA A 79 -18.92 -1.94 7.11
CA ALA A 79 -19.75 -3.05 6.65
C ALA A 79 -19.21 -4.41 7.13
N LEU A 80 -17.89 -4.62 7.10
CA LEU A 80 -17.27 -5.85 7.58
C LEU A 80 -17.42 -6.05 9.09
N GLU A 81 -17.36 -4.96 9.88
CA GLU A 81 -17.62 -4.95 11.32
C GLU A 81 -19.11 -5.18 11.64
N ALA A 82 -20.04 -4.74 10.78
CA ALA A 82 -21.45 -5.09 10.94
C ALA A 82 -21.70 -6.58 10.67
N LEU A 83 -20.99 -7.15 9.68
CA LEU A 83 -21.14 -8.55 9.28
C LEU A 83 -20.60 -9.55 10.31
N THR A 84 -19.74 -9.13 11.26
CA THR A 84 -19.32 -10.02 12.35
C THR A 84 -20.44 -10.33 13.34
N LEU A 85 -21.51 -9.51 13.37
CA LEU A 85 -22.67 -9.70 14.25
C LEU A 85 -23.60 -10.81 13.78
N VAL A 86 -23.48 -11.27 12.53
CA VAL A 86 -24.31 -12.33 11.95
C VAL A 86 -23.44 -13.58 11.73
N PRO A 87 -23.50 -14.58 12.63
CA PRO A 87 -22.71 -15.81 12.48
C PRO A 87 -23.04 -16.54 11.17
N TRP A 88 -22.05 -17.25 10.63
CA TRP A 88 -22.14 -18.04 9.40
C TRP A 88 -22.41 -17.24 8.13
N ALA A 89 -23.60 -16.65 7.97
CA ALA A 89 -23.99 -15.88 6.78
C ALA A 89 -23.20 -14.56 6.68
N GLY A 90 -23.05 -13.84 7.79
CA GLY A 90 -22.23 -12.63 7.83
C GLY A 90 -20.76 -12.93 7.60
N TRP A 91 -20.26 -14.05 8.08
CA TRP A 91 -18.87 -14.48 7.87
C TRP A 91 -18.59 -14.85 6.41
N ALA A 92 -19.54 -15.52 5.74
CA ALA A 92 -19.43 -15.81 4.32
C ALA A 92 -19.42 -14.52 3.47
N ALA A 93 -20.34 -13.58 3.75
CA ALA A 93 -20.37 -12.28 3.10
C ALA A 93 -19.10 -11.44 3.38
N LYS A 94 -18.61 -11.48 4.62
CA LYS A 94 -17.35 -10.86 5.04
C LYS A 94 -16.18 -11.41 4.24
N GLY A 95 -16.12 -12.72 4.00
CA GLY A 95 -15.11 -13.34 3.16
C GLY A 95 -15.13 -12.83 1.71
N ALA A 96 -16.32 -12.76 1.11
CA ALA A 96 -16.46 -12.24 -0.26
C ALA A 96 -16.02 -10.77 -0.38
N ILE A 97 -16.44 -9.91 0.55
CA ILE A 97 -16.08 -8.49 0.57
C ILE A 97 -14.59 -8.33 0.85
N ALA A 98 -14.03 -9.06 1.81
CA ALA A 98 -12.61 -9.01 2.15
C ALA A 98 -11.73 -9.41 0.97
N GLY A 99 -12.06 -10.49 0.27
CA GLY A 99 -11.34 -10.91 -0.94
C GLY A 99 -11.37 -9.84 -2.04
N GLY A 100 -12.51 -9.16 -2.21
CA GLY A 100 -12.64 -8.02 -3.12
C GLY A 100 -11.74 -6.84 -2.73
N ILE A 101 -11.76 -6.45 -1.45
CA ILE A 101 -10.91 -5.37 -0.91
C ILE A 101 -9.43 -5.68 -1.14
N ILE A 102 -8.98 -6.89 -0.82
CA ILE A 102 -7.56 -7.26 -0.92
C ILE A 102 -7.08 -7.21 -2.36
N LYS A 103 -7.89 -7.70 -3.32
CA LYS A 103 -7.56 -7.58 -4.74
C LYS A 103 -7.52 -6.13 -5.21
N ALA A 104 -8.49 -5.31 -4.79
CA ALA A 104 -8.53 -3.90 -5.15
C ALA A 104 -7.32 -3.13 -4.59
N LEU A 105 -6.96 -3.37 -3.32
CA LEU A 105 -5.77 -2.79 -2.71
C LEU A 105 -4.49 -3.24 -3.42
N GLY A 106 -4.37 -4.53 -3.76
CA GLY A 106 -3.24 -5.05 -4.51
C GLY A 106 -3.07 -4.36 -5.87
N GLU A 107 -4.15 -4.21 -6.65
CA GLU A 107 -4.11 -3.48 -7.93
C GLU A 107 -3.76 -2.00 -7.75
N ALA A 108 -4.26 -1.34 -6.69
CA ALA A 108 -3.92 0.04 -6.39
C ALA A 108 -2.44 0.20 -6.04
N ILE A 109 -1.87 -0.71 -5.26
CA ILE A 109 -0.46 -0.72 -4.89
C ILE A 109 0.42 -1.00 -6.11
N ILE A 110 0.05 -1.96 -6.95
CA ILE A 110 0.74 -2.23 -8.23
C ILE A 110 0.74 -0.96 -9.09
N SER A 111 -0.42 -0.34 -9.28
CA SER A 111 -0.55 0.91 -10.04
C SER A 111 0.30 2.05 -9.46
N TYR A 112 0.39 2.14 -8.14
CA TYR A 112 1.25 3.13 -7.47
C TYR A 112 2.73 2.92 -7.81
N TYR A 113 3.21 1.68 -7.77
CA TYR A 113 4.61 1.37 -8.11
C TYR A 113 4.87 1.56 -9.60
N GLU A 114 3.95 1.19 -10.48
CA GLU A 114 4.09 1.40 -11.93
C GLU A 114 4.16 2.88 -12.30
N ASN A 115 3.29 3.70 -11.73
CA ASN A 115 3.26 5.14 -11.99
C ASN A 115 4.48 5.88 -11.38
N LYS A 116 5.10 5.32 -10.33
CA LYS A 116 6.35 5.87 -9.77
C LYS A 116 7.60 5.37 -10.48
N ASP A 117 7.64 4.14 -10.95
CA ASP A 117 8.72 3.65 -11.81
C ASP A 117 8.74 4.38 -13.16
N ALA A 118 7.58 4.85 -13.67
CA ALA A 118 7.51 5.76 -14.81
C ALA A 118 8.21 7.11 -14.54
N GLN A 119 8.26 7.58 -13.29
CA GLN A 119 8.99 8.79 -12.88
C GLN A 119 10.46 8.51 -12.50
N PHE A 120 10.81 7.23 -12.28
CA PHE A 120 12.16 6.75 -11.98
C PHE A 120 12.78 6.00 -13.16
N SER A 121 12.46 6.41 -14.39
CA SER A 121 13.34 6.12 -15.53
C SER A 121 14.64 6.92 -15.38
N PRO A 122 15.84 6.33 -15.53
CA PRO A 122 17.14 6.96 -15.28
C PRO A 122 17.53 8.11 -16.24
N THR A 123 16.56 8.73 -16.91
CA THR A 123 16.76 9.82 -17.90
C THR A 123 16.34 11.19 -17.38
N SER A 124 15.83 11.31 -16.15
CA SER A 124 15.59 12.63 -15.56
C SER A 124 16.89 13.20 -14.99
N THR A 125 17.70 13.80 -15.86
CA THR A 125 18.78 14.72 -15.46
C THR A 125 18.16 15.82 -14.60
N VAL A 126 18.34 15.73 -13.29
CA VAL A 126 18.00 16.81 -12.36
C VAL A 126 19.07 17.89 -12.51
N THR A 127 18.78 18.89 -13.34
CA THR A 127 19.61 20.11 -13.39
C THR A 127 19.34 20.94 -12.15
N PHE A 128 20.27 20.91 -11.20
CA PHE A 128 20.28 21.82 -10.07
C PHE A 128 20.69 23.21 -10.58
N LYS A 129 19.75 24.16 -10.61
CA LYS A 129 20.09 25.58 -10.73
C LYS A 129 20.67 26.03 -9.40
N THR A 130 22.00 26.10 -9.32
CA THR A 130 22.71 26.74 -8.22
C THR A 130 22.20 28.17 -8.06
N GLN A 131 21.47 28.46 -6.99
CA GLN A 131 21.22 29.85 -6.59
C GLN A 131 22.48 30.34 -5.89
N THR A 132 23.15 31.30 -6.50
CA THR A 132 24.27 32.04 -5.91
C THR A 132 23.77 32.82 -4.70
N ILE A 133 24.29 32.51 -3.52
CA ILE A 133 24.08 33.32 -2.32
C ILE A 133 25.09 34.47 -2.40
N GLU A 134 24.62 35.70 -2.66
CA GLU A 134 25.45 36.88 -2.49
C GLU A 134 25.64 37.15 -1.00
N ILE A 135 26.89 37.01 -0.54
CA ILE A 135 27.30 37.37 0.81
C ILE A 135 27.46 38.89 0.82
N VAL A 136 26.49 39.62 1.39
CA VAL A 136 26.61 41.06 1.59
C VAL A 136 27.60 41.33 2.72
N GLU A 137 28.79 41.82 2.38
CA GLU A 137 29.79 42.26 3.35
C GLU A 137 29.30 43.53 4.06
N ILE A 138 28.91 43.39 5.33
CA ILE A 138 28.53 44.51 6.20
C ILE A 138 29.79 45.17 6.75
N LYS A 139 30.09 46.37 6.25
CA LYS A 139 31.17 47.24 6.74
C LYS A 139 30.77 47.90 8.07
N PRO A 140 31.61 47.88 9.12
CA PRO A 140 31.28 48.53 10.38
C PRO A 140 31.32 50.07 10.26
N PRO A 141 30.42 50.79 10.97
CA PRO A 141 30.38 52.24 10.96
C PRO A 141 31.61 52.84 11.67
N LYS A 142 32.06 54.00 11.16
CA LYS A 142 33.22 54.76 11.67
C LYS A 142 32.97 55.40 13.03
#